data_AF-A0A4Q3UM95-F1
#
_entry.id   AF-A0A4Q3UM95-F1
#
_cell.length_a   1.000
_cell.length_b   1.000
_cell.length_c   1.000
_cell.angle_alpha   90.00
_cell.angle_beta   90.00
_cell.angle_gamma   90.00
#
_symmetry.space_group_name_H-M   'P 1'
#
loop_
_entity.id
_entity.type
_entity.pdbx_description
1 polymer ?
#
loop_
_entity_poly.entity_id
_entity_poly.type
_entity_poly.pdbx_seq_one_letter_code
_entity_poly.pdbx_strand_id
1 'polypeptide(L)' 'MNLQPGDDQVMMTETFARFLQEHSSTARVRAALPSGFDPALWAGLAELGAFAMRMPEDRGGLGLGLLDAVLFMEEAG' A
#
# COMPACT_ATOMS: atom_id res chain seq x y z
N MET A 1 -2.84 11.72 -25.72
CA MET A 1 -2.31 11.63 -24.35
C MET A 1 -3.28 10.81 -23.54
N ASN A 2 -2.85 9.66 -23.01
CA ASN A 2 -3.67 8.84 -22.11
C ASN A 2 -3.23 9.12 -20.67
N LEU A 3 -4.18 9.45 -19.80
CA LEU A 3 -3.96 9.78 -18.39
C LEU A 3 -4.61 8.76 -17.45
N GLN A 4 -5.24 7.72 -17.99
CA GLN A 4 -5.88 6.69 -17.19
C GLN A 4 -4.83 5.67 -16.72
N PRO A 5 -4.92 5.18 -15.47
CA PRO A 5 -4.13 4.05 -15.03
C PRO A 5 -4.38 2.81 -15.89
N GLY A 6 -3.35 1.99 -16.10
CA GLY A 6 -3.50 0.68 -16.72
C GLY A 6 -4.19 -0.33 -15.79
N ASP A 7 -4.68 -1.44 -16.35
CA ASP A 7 -5.41 -2.46 -15.61
C ASP A 7 -4.62 -3.01 -14.40
N ASP A 8 -3.31 -3.22 -14.55
CA ASP A 8 -2.44 -3.67 -13.45
C ASP A 8 -2.38 -2.65 -12.31
N GLN A 9 -2.36 -1.36 -12.65
CA GLN A 9 -2.33 -0.28 -11.67
C GLN A 9 -3.67 -0.18 -10.94
N VAL A 10 -4.78 -0.36 -11.66
CA VAL A 10 -6.12 -0.40 -11.06
C VAL A 10 -6.21 -1.57 -10.08
N MET A 11 -5.83 -2.77 -10.51
CA MET A 11 -5.87 -3.97 -9.66
C MET A 11 -4.99 -3.84 -8.41
N MET A 12 -3.78 -3.29 -8.56
CA MET A 12 -2.89 -3.02 -7.42
C MET A 12 -3.55 -2.03 -6.44
N THR A 13 -4.06 -0.91 -6.95
CA THR A 13 -4.69 0.14 -6.14
C THR A 13 -5.92 -0.40 -5.40
N GLU A 14 -6.79 -1.17 -6.06
CA GLU A 14 -7.96 -1.81 -5.43
C GLU A 14 -7.57 -2.81 -4.33
N THR A 15 -6.44 -3.49 -4.48
CA THR A 15 -5.92 -4.42 -3.47
C THR A 15 -5.50 -3.68 -2.20
N PHE A 16 -4.73 -2.60 -2.34
CA PHE A 16 -4.33 -1.77 -1.20
C PHE A 16 -5.51 -1.06 -0.56
N ALA A 17 -6.41 -0.49 -1.36
CA ALA A 17 -7.61 0.19 -0.88
C ALA A 17 -8.46 -0.73 0.01
N ARG A 18 -8.70 -1.97 -0.46
CA ARG A 18 -9.46 -2.97 0.29
C ARG A 18 -8.76 -3.35 1.59
N PHE A 19 -7.46 -3.62 1.53
CA PHE A 19 -6.67 -3.95 2.71
C PHE A 19 -6.74 -2.83 3.76
N LEU A 20 -6.56 -1.58 3.35
CA LEU A 20 -6.62 -0.43 4.26
C LEU A 20 -8.03 -0.21 4.82
N GLN A 21 -9.08 -0.41 4.03
CA GLN A 21 -10.46 -0.34 4.52
C GLN A 21 -10.74 -1.39 5.61
N GLU A 22 -10.20 -2.60 5.46
CA GLU A 22 -10.40 -3.70 6.41
C GLU A 22 -9.51 -3.54 7.67
N HIS A 23 -8.28 -3.06 7.50
CA HIS A 23 -7.25 -3.09 8.54
C HIS A 23 -6.90 -1.72 9.16
N SER A 24 -7.42 -0.61 8.62
CA SER A 24 -7.17 0.76 9.11
C SER A 24 -8.43 1.46 9.64
N SER A 25 -9.30 0.70 10.31
CA SER A 25 -10.51 1.30 10.90
C SER A 25 -10.18 2.31 12.00
N THR A 26 -11.05 3.31 12.20
CA THR A 26 -10.90 4.32 13.25
C THR A 26 -10.69 3.72 14.64
N ALA A 27 -11.30 2.57 14.92
CA ALA A 27 -11.11 1.85 16.18
C ALA A 27 -9.67 1.35 16.34
N ARG A 28 -9.09 0.75 15.29
CA ARG A 28 -7.69 0.29 15.29
C ARG A 28 -6.71 1.46 15.39
N VAL A 29 -6.94 2.52 14.63
CA VAL A 29 -6.12 3.74 14.69
C VAL A 29 -6.12 4.33 16.10
N ARG A 30 -7.29 4.42 16.75
CA ARG A 30 -7.40 4.89 18.15
C ARG A 30 -6.69 3.96 19.13
N ALA A 31 -6.77 2.64 18.93
CA ALA A 31 -6.07 1.67 19.77
C ALA A 31 -4.54 1.77 19.64
N ALA A 32 -4.04 2.11 18.45
CA ALA A 32 -2.61 2.30 18.18
C ALA A 32 -2.07 3.66 18.64
N LEU A 33 -2.93 4.62 19.03
CA LEU A 33 -2.54 5.98 19.41
C LEU A 33 -1.40 6.05 20.46
N PRO A 34 -1.36 5.21 21.51
CA PRO A 34 -0.30 5.29 22.51
C PRO A 34 1.11 5.01 21.96
N SER A 35 1.23 4.11 20.97
CA SER A 35 2.50 3.79 20.30
C SER A 35 2.68 4.55 18.98
N GLY A 36 1.59 5.07 18.41
CA GLY A 36 1.55 5.56 17.03
C GLY A 36 1.74 4.48 15.97
N PHE A 37 1.71 3.19 16.36
CA PHE A 37 2.12 2.08 15.51
C PHE A 37 1.27 0.84 15.76
N ASP A 38 0.65 0.33 14.69
CA ASP A 38 -0.06 -0.95 14.65
C ASP A 38 0.82 -2.00 13.93
N PRO A 39 1.50 -2.91 14.66
CA PRO A 39 2.40 -3.90 14.06
C PRO A 39 1.71 -4.82 13.06
N ALA A 40 0.43 -5.13 13.27
CA ALA A 40 -0.30 -6.04 12.40
C ALA A 40 -0.66 -5.37 11.06
N LEU A 41 -1.03 -4.09 11.09
CA LEU A 41 -1.25 -3.31 9.87
C LEU A 41 0.05 -3.22 9.05
N TRP A 42 1.17 -2.89 9.70
CA TRP A 42 2.46 -2.78 9.04
C TRP A 42 2.97 -4.11 8.48
N ALA A 43 2.78 -5.21 9.20
CA ALA A 43 3.11 -6.54 8.70
C ALA A 43 2.29 -6.87 7.43
N GLY A 44 0.98 -6.61 7.42
CA GLY A 44 0.16 -6.86 6.23
C GLY A 44 0.54 -5.97 5.04
N LEU A 45 0.90 -4.69 5.26
CA LEU A 45 1.46 -3.85 4.20
C LEU A 45 2.78 -4.40 3.64
N ALA A 46 3.64 -4.96 4.50
CA ALA A 46 4.88 -5.58 4.07
C ALA A 46 4.64 -6.85 3.25
N GLU A 47 3.64 -7.66 3.62
CA GLU A 47 3.23 -8.86 2.86
C GLU A 47 2.70 -8.52 1.47
N LEU A 48 2.01 -7.39 1.33
CA LEU A 48 1.58 -6.84 0.03
C LEU A 48 2.72 -6.18 -0.76
N GLY A 49 3.92 -6.09 -0.20
CA GLY A 49 5.09 -5.52 -0.85
C GLY A 49 5.13 -3.98 -0.87
N ALA A 50 4.30 -3.30 -0.07
CA ALA A 50 4.21 -1.83 -0.04
C ALA A 50 5.57 -1.15 0.12
N PHE A 51 6.43 -1.70 0.98
CA PHE A 51 7.74 -1.11 1.31
C PHE A 51 8.87 -1.49 0.34
N ALA A 52 8.63 -2.45 -0.55
CA ALA A 52 9.59 -2.92 -1.55
C ALA A 52 9.12 -2.63 -2.98
N MET A 53 8.04 -1.86 -3.13
CA MET A 53 7.35 -1.63 -4.40
C MET A 53 8.27 -1.13 -5.52
N ARG A 54 9.12 -0.15 -5.21
CA ARG A 54 10.05 0.44 -6.18
C ARG A 54 11.44 -0.19 -6.19
N MET A 55 11.68 -1.20 -5.36
CA MET A 55 12.97 -1.87 -5.36
C MET A 55 13.10 -2.76 -6.60
N PRO A 56 14.33 -2.92 -7.14
CA PRO A 56 14.61 -3.90 -8.17
C PRO A 56 14.22 -5.33 -7.76
N GLU A 57 13.73 -6.13 -8.72
CA GLU A 57 13.34 -7.52 -8.48
C GLU A 57 14.52 -8.41 -8.05
N ASP A 58 15.73 -8.15 -8.55
CA ASP A 58 16.96 -8.86 -8.16
C ASP A 58 17.39 -8.57 -6.70
N ARG A 59 16.73 -7.62 -6.05
CA ARG A 59 16.86 -7.27 -4.63
C ARG A 59 15.63 -7.65 -3.81
N GLY A 60 14.69 -8.42 -4.39
CA GLY A 60 13.44 -8.83 -3.74
C GLY A 60 12.36 -7.76 -3.74
N GLY A 61 12.43 -6.78 -4.64
CA GLY A 61 11.40 -5.77 -4.85
C GLY A 61 10.37 -6.15 -5.91
N LEU A 62 9.41 -5.25 -6.15
CA LEU A 62 8.37 -5.43 -7.17
C LEU A 62 8.71 -4.75 -8.51
N GLY A 63 9.82 -4.01 -8.61
CA GLY A 63 10.24 -3.34 -9.84
C GLY A 63 9.29 -2.25 -10.35
N LEU A 64 8.30 -1.83 -9.55
CA LEU A 64 7.27 -0.89 -9.97
C LEU A 64 7.78 0.56 -10.04
N GLY A 65 7.06 1.36 -10.83
CA GLY A 65 7.41 2.73 -11.13
C GLY A 65 7.04 3.72 -10.01
N LEU A 66 7.40 4.99 -10.23
CA LEU A 66 6.98 6.07 -9.35
C LEU A 66 5.46 6.25 -9.34
N LEU A 67 4.80 6.09 -10.50
CA LEU A 67 3.34 6.25 -10.60
C LEU A 67 2.60 5.23 -9.73
N ASP A 68 3.02 3.97 -9.74
CA ASP A 68 2.41 2.92 -8.93
C ASP A 68 2.55 3.22 -7.43
N ALA A 69 3.74 3.67 -7.01
CA ALA A 69 3.97 4.08 -5.62
C ALA A 69 3.10 5.28 -5.21
N VAL A 70 2.88 6.24 -6.12
CA VAL A 70 2.01 7.39 -5.86
C VAL A 70 0.55 6.96 -5.74
N LEU A 71 0.06 6.08 -6.61
CA LEU A 71 -1.31 5.56 -6.54
C LEU A 71 -1.55 4.79 -5.23
N PHE A 72 -0.60 3.98 -4.78
CA PHE A 72 -0.67 3.37 -3.46
C PHE A 72 -0.71 4.40 -2.33
N MET A 73 0.15 5.42 -2.37
CA MET A 73 0.18 6.46 -1.33
C MET A 73 -1.12 7.27 -1.29
N GLU A 74 -1.80 7.46 -2.42
CA GLU A 74 -3.12 8.10 -2.48
C GLU A 74 -4.17 7.29 -1.69
N GLU A 75 -4.16 5.97 -1.81
CA GLU A 75 -5.04 5.09 -1.02
C GLU A 75 -4.67 5.08 0.47
N ALA A 76 -3.39 5.29 0.80
CA ALA A 76 -2.91 5.32 2.18
C ALA A 76 -3.34 6.57 2.97
N GLY A 77 -3.73 7.65 2.28
CA GLY A 77 -4.29 8.88 2.86
C GLY A 77 -3.40 10.12 2.76
#